data_AF-A0ABC9VUW7-F1
#
_entry.id   AF-A0ABC9VUW7-F1
#
_cell.length_a   1.000
_cell.length_b   1.000
_cell.length_c   1.000
_cell.angle_alpha   90.00
_cell.angle_beta   90.00
_cell.angle_gamma   90.00
#
_symmetry.space_group_name_H-M   'P 1'
#
loop_
_entity.id
_entity.type
_entity.pdbx_description
1 polymer ?
#
loop_
_entity_poly.entity_id
_entity_poly.type
_entity_poly.pdbx_seq_one_letter_code
_entity_poly.pdbx_strand_id
1 'polypeptide(L)'
;MKFNKAKYKVLHMGQRNPKHNYRLGEEWIESSPEEEDLGVLIDEKLNTTQKCVLAAQKASRVLGCIKRSVTRRRREGGDSPPLLRSCETLPAVLSPALGSPT
;
A
#
# COMPACT_ATOMS: atom_id res chain seq x y z
N MET A 1 21.00 -30.04 8.98
CA MET A 1 21.44 -28.88 8.17
C MET A 1 21.83 -27.76 9.12
N LYS A 2 22.86 -26.97 8.77
CA LYS A 2 23.34 -25.85 9.60
C LYS A 2 22.73 -24.56 9.06
N PHE A 3 22.01 -23.81 9.89
CA PHE A 3 21.44 -22.52 9.50
C PHE A 3 22.53 -21.44 9.55
N ASN A 4 22.50 -20.48 8.62
CA ASN A 4 23.46 -19.39 8.60
C ASN A 4 22.89 -18.17 9.33
N LYS A 5 23.22 -18.00 10.62
CA LYS A 5 22.76 -16.89 11.46
C LYS A 5 22.96 -15.52 10.81
N ALA A 6 24.08 -15.31 10.11
CA ALA A 6 24.41 -14.00 9.54
C ALA A 6 23.49 -13.58 8.38
N LYS A 7 22.75 -14.53 7.80
CA LYS A 7 21.85 -14.28 6.67
C LYS A 7 20.43 -13.91 7.08
N TYR A 8 20.02 -14.17 8.32
CA TYR A 8 18.63 -14.01 8.73
C TYR A 8 18.55 -13.04 9.89
N LYS A 9 17.82 -11.94 9.70
CA LYS A 9 17.48 -11.02 10.79
C LYS A 9 15.97 -10.88 10.90
N VAL A 10 15.49 -10.65 12.11
CA VAL A 10 14.08 -10.41 12.34
C VAL A 10 13.76 -8.93 12.17
N LEU A 11 12.79 -8.65 11.31
CA LEU A 11 12.16 -7.34 11.20
C LEU A 11 10.85 -7.32 11.99
N HIS A 12 10.78 -6.54 13.07
CA HIS A 12 9.57 -6.42 13.90
C HIS A 12 8.55 -5.47 13.29
N MET A 13 7.65 -5.97 12.45
CA MET A 13 6.61 -5.15 11.85
C MET A 13 5.39 -4.94 12.74
N GLY A 14 4.77 -3.76 12.64
CA GLY A 14 3.46 -3.45 13.22
C GLY A 14 3.50 -2.92 14.65
N GLN A 15 2.68 -1.89 14.93
CA GLN A 15 2.66 -1.22 16.24
C GLN A 15 2.26 -2.12 17.43
N ARG A 16 1.57 -3.24 17.16
CA ARG A 16 1.13 -4.20 18.18
C ARG A 16 2.07 -5.39 18.34
N ASN A 17 3.20 -5.41 17.63
CA ASN A 17 4.16 -6.49 17.75
C ASN A 17 5.11 -6.22 18.94
N PRO A 18 5.11 -7.06 19.99
CA PRO A 18 5.86 -6.81 21.22
C PRO A 18 7.39 -6.99 21.11
N LYS A 19 8.00 -6.85 19.92
CA LYS A 19 9.45 -7.02 19.66
C LYS A 19 10.04 -8.26 20.35
N HIS A 20 9.36 -9.40 20.19
CA HIS A 20 9.73 -10.65 20.83
C HIS A 20 11.09 -11.18 20.32
N ASN A 21 11.85 -11.85 21.18
CA ASN A 21 13.10 -12.50 20.76
C ASN A 21 12.78 -13.83 20.09
N TYR A 22 13.20 -14.01 18.84
CA TYR A 22 12.98 -15.24 18.10
C TYR A 22 14.21 -16.14 18.14
N ARG A 23 13.96 -17.45 18.18
CA ARG A 23 15.00 -18.47 18.15
C ARG A 23 14.74 -19.43 17.00
N LEU A 24 15.79 -19.82 16.30
CA LEU A 24 15.75 -20.88 15.31
C LEU A 24 16.57 -22.06 15.83
N GLY A 25 15.89 -23.15 16.21
CA GLY A 25 16.53 -24.25 16.93
C GLY A 25 17.03 -23.78 18.30
N GLU A 26 18.33 -23.88 18.54
CA GLU A 26 19.00 -23.44 19.77
C GLU A 26 19.60 -22.02 19.65
N GLU A 27 19.60 -21.42 18.45
CA GLU A 27 20.26 -20.14 18.17
C GLU A 27 19.28 -18.95 18.16
N TRP A 28 19.63 -17.87 18.87
CA TRP A 28 18.86 -16.62 18.87
C TRP A 28 19.10 -15.83 17.58
N ILE A 29 18.02 -15.29 17.00
CA ILE A 29 18.07 -14.48 15.79
C ILE A 29 18.19 -13.01 16.19
N GLU A 30 19.06 -12.27 15.51
CA GLU A 30 19.22 -10.83 15.72
C GLU A 30 18.07 -10.05 15.08
N SER A 31 17.66 -8.95 15.71
CA SER A 31 16.68 -8.03 15.15
C SER A 31 17.36 -6.91 14.37
N SER A 32 16.67 -6.38 13.36
CA SER A 32 17.15 -5.29 12.52
C SER A 32 16.00 -4.33 12.20
N PRO A 33 16.25 -3.02 12.10
CA PRO A 33 15.24 -2.05 11.64
C PRO A 33 14.92 -2.19 10.15
N GLU A 34 15.78 -2.88 9.38
CA GLU A 34 15.63 -3.15 7.95
C GLU A 34 16.09 -4.57 7.64
N GLU A 35 15.36 -5.27 6.75
CA GLU A 35 15.74 -6.59 6.25
C GLU A 35 15.74 -6.57 4.72
N GLU A 36 16.77 -7.17 4.11
CA GLU A 36 16.84 -7.37 2.67
C GLU A 36 16.53 -8.82 2.33
N ASP A 37 15.37 -9.06 1.72
CA ASP A 37 14.98 -10.38 1.23
C ASP A 37 14.82 -10.35 -0.29
N LEU A 38 15.50 -11.26 -0.98
CA LEU A 38 15.50 -11.36 -2.46
C LEU A 38 15.84 -10.02 -3.19
N GLY A 39 16.65 -9.16 -2.57
CA GLY A 39 17.03 -7.84 -3.10
C GLY A 39 16.02 -6.72 -2.80
N VAL A 40 14.98 -7.02 -2.01
CA VAL A 40 13.99 -6.05 -1.56
C VAL A 40 14.31 -5.65 -0.13
N LEU A 41 14.67 -4.39 0.07
CA LEU A 41 14.83 -3.80 1.39
C LEU A 41 13.45 -3.44 1.97
N ILE A 42 13.15 -3.96 3.15
CA ILE A 42 11.93 -3.67 3.89
C ILE A 42 12.34 -3.02 5.22
N ASP A 43 11.78 -1.85 5.53
CA ASP A 43 11.99 -1.20 6.82
C ASP A 43 10.86 -1.47 7.81
N GLU A 44 11.13 -1.27 9.10
CA GLU A 44 10.16 -1.44 10.20
C GLU A 44 8.91 -0.56 10.01
N LYS A 45 9.05 0.54 9.26
CA LYS A 45 8.00 1.56 9.03
C LYS A 45 7.15 1.28 7.79
N LEU A 46 7.47 0.24 7.02
CA LEU A 46 6.88 -0.05 5.72
C LEU A 46 6.85 1.17 4.79
N ASN A 47 8.00 1.84 4.64
CA ASN A 47 8.19 3.01 3.76
C ASN A 47 7.79 2.76 2.28
N THR A 48 7.61 1.51 1.87
CA THR A 48 6.96 1.08 0.62
C THR A 48 5.53 1.65 0.50
N THR A 49 4.79 1.73 1.59
CA THR A 49 3.44 2.32 1.66
C THR A 49 3.49 3.83 1.46
N GLN A 50 4.49 4.53 2.00
CA GLN A 50 4.65 5.97 1.81
C GLN A 50 4.90 6.34 0.34
N LYS A 51 5.71 5.57 -0.39
CA LYS A 51 5.90 5.78 -1.84
C LYS A 51 4.58 5.66 -2.60
N CYS A 52 3.76 4.67 -2.27
CA CYS A 52 2.40 4.51 -2.83
C CYS A 52 1.48 5.68 -2.44
N VAL A 53 1.50 6.14 -1.19
CA VAL A 53 0.74 7.30 -0.73
C VAL A 53 1.15 8.57 -1.48
N LEU A 54 2.45 8.80 -1.65
CA LEU A 54 2.97 9.94 -2.42
C LEU A 54 2.56 9.86 -3.90
N ALA A 55 2.62 8.67 -4.50
CA ALA A 55 2.17 8.45 -5.88
C ALA A 55 0.66 8.73 -6.01
N ALA A 56 -0.16 8.23 -5.08
CA ALA A 56 -1.61 8.47 -5.04
C ALA A 56 -1.95 9.96 -4.84
N GLN A 57 -1.23 10.66 -3.97
CA GLN A 57 -1.38 12.11 -3.77
C GLN A 57 -1.05 12.88 -5.06
N LYS A 58 0.05 12.53 -5.74
CA LYS A 58 0.43 13.16 -7.02
C LYS A 58 -0.62 12.92 -8.10
N ALA A 59 -1.12 11.69 -8.23
CA ALA A 59 -2.20 11.35 -9.16
C ALA A 59 -3.49 12.11 -8.86
N SER A 60 -3.88 12.20 -7.58
CA SER A 60 -5.08 12.92 -7.14
C SER A 60 -5.02 14.41 -7.46
N ARG A 61 -3.84 15.02 -7.34
CA ARG A 61 -3.62 16.42 -7.71
C ARG A 61 -3.83 16.65 -9.20
N VAL A 62 -3.29 15.77 -10.06
CA VAL A 62 -3.46 15.83 -11.53
C VAL A 62 -4.94 15.67 -11.90
N LEU A 63 -5.61 14.66 -11.34
CA LEU A 63 -7.03 14.42 -11.58
C LEU A 63 -7.89 15.63 -11.19
N GLY A 64 -7.58 16.27 -10.05
CA GLY A 64 -8.24 17.50 -9.61
C GLY A 64 -8.06 18.66 -10.60
N CYS A 65 -6.87 18.82 -11.19
CA CYS A 65 -6.62 19.82 -12.23
C CYS A 65 -7.46 19.55 -13.48
N ILE A 66 -7.51 18.29 -13.94
CA ILE A 66 -8.31 17.89 -15.10
C ILE A 66 -9.78 18.22 -14.86
N LYS A 67 -10.33 17.80 -13.71
CA LYS A 67 -11.73 18.05 -13.34
C LYS A 67 -12.07 19.54 -13.37
N ARG A 68 -11.23 20.40 -12.77
CA ARG A 68 -11.42 21.86 -12.80
C ARG A 68 -11.39 22.43 -14.22
N SER A 69 -10.46 21.97 -15.06
CA SER A 69 -10.36 22.43 -16.45
C SER A 69 -11.60 22.08 -17.27
N VAL A 70 -12.15 20.87 -17.07
CA VAL A 70 -13.37 20.41 -17.74
C VAL A 70 -14.59 21.19 -17.25
N THR A 71 -14.73 21.40 -15.94
CA THR A 71 -15.83 22.19 -15.37
C THR A 71 -15.78 23.66 -15.85
N ARG A 72 -14.59 24.25 -15.95
CA ARG A 72 -14.43 25.63 -16.45
C ARG A 72 -14.86 25.75 -17.91
N ARG A 73 -14.36 24.87 -18.79
CA ARG A 73 -14.73 24.84 -20.21
C ARG A 73 -16.24 24.65 -20.42
N ARG A 74 -16.88 23.80 -19.60
CA ARG A 74 -18.34 23.58 -19.62
C ARG A 74 -19.17 24.81 -19.22
N ARG A 75 -18.60 25.77 -18.48
CA ARG A 75 -19.29 27.01 -18.07
C ARG A 75 -19.07 28.16 -19.05
N GLU A 76 -17.93 28.19 -19.74
CA GLU A 76 -17.58 29.23 -20.71
C GLU A 76 -18.13 28.92 -22.13
N GLY A 77 -18.38 27.66 -22.48
CA GLY A 77 -18.98 27.25 -23.76
C GLY A 77 -20.20 26.36 -23.53
N GLY A 78 -21.39 26.89 -23.81
CA GLY A 78 -22.62 26.11 -23.85
C GLY A 78 -22.54 24.97 -24.87
N ASP A 79 -23.11 23.83 -24.50
CA ASP A 79 -23.56 22.74 -25.37
C ASP A 79 -22.51 21.97 -26.19
N SER A 80 -21.55 21.33 -25.51
CA SER A 80 -20.88 20.16 -26.08
C SER A 80 -20.81 19.01 -25.06
N PRO A 81 -21.28 17.79 -25.41
CA PRO A 81 -21.28 16.66 -24.49
C PRO A 81 -19.85 16.17 -24.28
N PRO A 82 -19.40 15.91 -23.04
CA PRO A 82 -18.04 15.46 -22.80
C PRO A 82 -17.93 13.99 -23.18
N LEU A 83 -17.03 13.69 -24.11
CA LEU A 83 -16.61 12.35 -24.52
C LEU A 83 -15.86 11.55 -23.42
N LEU A 84 -16.11 11.84 -22.14
CA LEU A 84 -15.54 11.14 -20.99
C LEU A 84 -16.64 10.75 -20.00
N ARG A 85 -17.70 10.10 -20.51
CA ARG A 85 -18.58 9.25 -19.69
C ARG A 85 -17.97 7.85 -19.61
N SER A 86 -16.83 7.73 -18.94
CA SER A 86 -16.17 6.49 -18.51
C SER A 86 -15.01 6.98 -17.63
N CYS A 87 -14.97 6.79 -16.32
CA CYS A 87 -15.33 5.61 -15.56
C CYS A 87 -15.91 6.04 -14.20
N GLU A 88 -17.23 5.92 -14.03
CA GLU A 88 -17.75 5.61 -12.71
C GLU A 88 -17.69 4.08 -12.56
N THR A 89 -16.58 3.58 -12.05
CA THR A 89 -16.58 2.28 -11.36
C THR A 89 -16.35 2.60 -9.90
N LEU A 90 -17.46 2.53 -9.15
CA LEU A 90 -17.52 2.68 -7.70
C LEU A 90 -16.42 1.84 -7.03
N PRO A 91 -15.61 2.43 -6.12
CA PRO A 91 -14.87 1.63 -5.17
C PRO A 91 -15.85 1.17 -4.07
N ALA A 92 -15.75 -0.11 -3.73
CA ALA A 92 -16.38 -0.77 -2.58
C ALA A 92 -17.84 -1.23 -2.74
N VAL A 93 -18.02 -2.44 -3.30
CA VAL A 93 -18.71 -3.54 -2.60
C VAL A 93 -18.07 -4.88 -3.03
N LEU A 94 -16.90 -5.20 -2.47
CA LEU A 94 -16.49 -6.59 -2.30
C LEU A 94 -16.92 -6.97 -0.89
N SER A 95 -18.12 -7.54 -0.76
CA SER A 95 -18.56 -8.19 0.47
C SER A 95 -18.28 -9.69 0.37
N PRO A 96 -17.69 -10.34 1.39
CA PRO A 96 -17.35 -11.75 1.36
C PRO A 96 -18.58 -12.63 1.51
N ALA A 97 -18.57 -13.74 0.79
CA ALA A 97 -19.46 -14.86 1.00
C ALA A 97 -19.23 -15.47 2.39
N LEU A 98 -20.22 -15.39 3.27
CA LEU A 98 -20.37 -16.31 4.40
C LEU A 98 -21.85 -16.32 4.86
N GLY A 99 -22.64 -17.25 4.32
CA GLY A 99 -23.77 -17.82 5.07
C GLY A 99 -23.18 -18.69 6.19
N SER A 100 -23.67 -18.71 7.42
CA SER A 100 -24.99 -19.17 7.94
C SER A 100 -25.06 -18.71 9.43
N PRO A 101 -26.04 -19.05 10.32
CA PRO A 101 -27.17 -19.98 10.21
C PRO A 101 -28.51 -19.48 10.84
N THR A 102 -29.56 -20.30 10.75
CA THR A 102 -30.66 -20.38 11.73
C THR A 102 -30.65 -21.77 12.36
#